data_AF-A0A517MWM8-F1
#
_entry.id   AF-A0A517MWM8-F1
#
_cell.length_a   1.000
_cell.length_b   1.000
_cell.length_c   1.000
_cell.angle_alpha   90.00
_cell.angle_beta   90.00
_cell.angle_gamma   90.00
#
_symmetry.space_group_name_H-M   'P 1'
#
loop_
_entity.id
_entity.type
_entity.pdbx_description
1 polymer ?
#
loop_
_entity_poly.entity_id
_entity_poly.type
_entity_poly.pdbx_seq_one_letter_code
_entity_poly.pdbx_strand_id
1 'polypeptide(L)'
;MNKPTYSLLIAAIASALISIAPITDVQAQLNDGVPSDPGLFGTVYNFPADADPTGHFGDVTGATLTQINFNAGSAIGGNGRDYNYVEANLYAGSELNYGQDFFNSEVNLISGTILGTVDIDANSTLNMSGGFIGTSSNVFGTAHISAGVVSQHMDAEDGSVFTITGGDLGSNFDAKAGSVVNISGASTMFGTLWEFESGSNVTVSGGMFSLNGKISGTASVNISGGSFGTNLIVTSNDLAIAGGDFSQVLAKNGSVVNIGGGDFGANFSAESGSEVVVNGGSFGNGFNPNAGSVVTITGGEFDDFFTNDGTTSISGGTFDASHIFRSSGDTNFTGTAFFIDGVPIAGSGLQPITDRGGAKLTGILQDGSSIDVDLFATGIQVDERDTRDFFSGGLTVTIVPEPGSLALLGLSGLALAVVRRR
;
A
#
# COMPACT_ATOMS: atom_id res chain seq x y z
N MET A 1 34.03 -83.44 -15.69
CA MET A 1 32.81 -82.95 -16.38
C MET A 1 32.61 -81.51 -15.95
N ASN A 2 32.97 -80.60 -16.85
CA ASN A 2 33.21 -79.20 -16.57
C ASN A 2 31.93 -78.39 -16.68
N LYS A 3 31.71 -77.50 -15.70
CA LYS A 3 30.79 -76.37 -15.80
C LYS A 3 31.37 -75.32 -16.77
N PRO A 4 30.50 -74.62 -17.51
CA PRO A 4 30.65 -73.18 -17.75
C PRO A 4 29.39 -72.45 -17.26
N THR A 5 29.48 -71.64 -16.19
CA THR A 5 29.63 -70.16 -16.19
C THR A 5 28.52 -69.39 -16.91
N TYR A 6 27.53 -68.98 -16.11
CA TYR A 6 26.67 -67.82 -16.34
C TYR A 6 27.52 -66.55 -16.23
N SER A 7 27.89 -65.93 -17.36
CA SER A 7 28.51 -64.61 -17.39
C SER A 7 28.34 -64.00 -18.76
N LEU A 8 27.12 -63.58 -19.10
CA LEU A 8 26.85 -62.68 -20.25
C LEU A 8 25.36 -62.30 -20.28
N LEU A 9 24.84 -61.67 -19.21
CA LEU A 9 23.55 -60.97 -19.31
C LEU A 9 23.31 -59.88 -18.24
N ILE A 10 24.36 -59.28 -17.67
CA ILE A 10 24.23 -58.14 -16.74
C ILE A 10 25.29 -57.06 -17.05
N ALA A 11 25.49 -56.75 -18.32
CA ALA A 11 26.41 -55.67 -18.73
C ALA A 11 25.86 -54.76 -19.86
N ALA A 12 24.57 -54.88 -20.21
CA ALA A 12 23.97 -54.09 -21.31
C ALA A 12 22.71 -53.30 -20.91
N ILE A 13 22.41 -53.17 -19.60
CA ILE A 13 21.30 -52.32 -19.10
C ILE A 13 21.81 -51.32 -18.05
N ALA A 14 23.10 -50.95 -18.11
CA ALA A 14 23.71 -50.03 -17.14
C ALA A 14 24.39 -48.79 -17.79
N SER A 15 24.19 -48.52 -19.08
CA SER A 15 24.75 -47.32 -19.73
C SER A 15 23.79 -46.57 -20.66
N ALA A 16 22.50 -46.58 -20.32
CA ALA A 16 21.53 -45.63 -20.87
C ALA A 16 20.78 -44.94 -19.74
N LEU A 17 21.50 -44.52 -18.69
CA LEU A 17 21.13 -43.29 -18.01
C LEU A 17 21.40 -42.18 -19.02
N ILE A 18 20.41 -41.94 -19.87
CA ILE A 18 20.27 -40.64 -20.52
C ILE A 18 20.24 -39.68 -19.35
N SER A 19 21.34 -38.97 -19.15
CA SER A 19 21.32 -37.71 -18.44
C SER A 19 20.34 -36.85 -19.24
N ILE A 20 19.08 -36.88 -18.82
CA ILE A 20 18.16 -35.79 -19.11
C ILE A 20 18.78 -34.68 -18.30
N ALA A 21 19.69 -33.93 -18.92
CA ALA A 21 19.99 -32.61 -18.44
C ALA A 21 18.61 -31.97 -18.23
N PRO A 22 18.33 -31.35 -17.07
CA PRO A 22 17.13 -30.53 -16.96
C PRO A 22 17.15 -29.66 -18.22
N ILE A 23 16.05 -29.67 -18.98
CA ILE A 23 15.86 -28.70 -20.04
C ILE A 23 15.98 -27.39 -19.28
N THR A 24 17.16 -26.77 -19.35
CA THR A 24 17.43 -25.51 -18.67
C THR A 24 16.40 -24.58 -19.26
N ASP A 25 15.48 -24.10 -18.42
CA ASP A 25 14.42 -23.16 -18.77
C ASP A 25 14.98 -22.18 -19.80
N VAL A 26 14.69 -22.45 -21.07
CA VAL A 26 14.94 -21.47 -22.10
C VAL A 26 13.78 -20.53 -21.89
N GLN A 27 14.02 -19.55 -21.01
CA GLN A 27 13.12 -18.46 -20.77
C GLN A 27 12.79 -17.88 -22.14
N ALA A 28 11.53 -18.02 -22.56
CA ALA A 28 10.97 -17.10 -23.52
C ALA A 28 11.41 -15.70 -23.09
N GLN A 29 11.91 -14.90 -24.02
CA GLN A 29 12.50 -13.62 -23.66
C GLN A 29 11.40 -12.77 -23.02
N LEU A 30 11.42 -12.65 -21.68
CA LEU A 30 10.62 -11.73 -20.88
C LEU A 30 10.95 -10.29 -21.34
N ASN A 31 10.36 -9.86 -22.44
CA ASN A 31 10.66 -8.60 -23.12
C ASN A 31 9.47 -7.66 -22.96
N ASP A 32 9.20 -7.17 -21.75
CA ASP A 32 8.38 -5.98 -21.48
C ASP A 32 7.06 -5.85 -22.29
N GLY A 33 6.38 -6.97 -22.59
CA GLY A 33 5.13 -6.99 -23.38
C GLY A 33 5.28 -6.95 -24.91
N VAL A 34 6.48 -7.14 -25.45
CA VAL A 34 6.73 -7.35 -26.89
C VAL A 34 6.81 -8.85 -27.17
N PRO A 35 6.08 -9.37 -28.18
CA PRO A 35 6.18 -10.76 -28.62
C PRO A 35 7.63 -11.19 -28.89
N SER A 36 8.00 -12.39 -28.45
CA SER A 36 9.31 -12.95 -28.78
C SER A 36 9.44 -13.23 -30.27
N ASP A 37 10.68 -13.29 -30.76
CA ASP A 37 10.97 -13.74 -32.13
C ASP A 37 10.43 -15.17 -32.35
N PRO A 38 9.48 -15.38 -33.29
CA PRO A 38 8.93 -16.71 -33.58
C PRO A 38 9.99 -17.77 -33.95
N GLY A 39 11.17 -17.34 -34.44
CA GLY A 39 12.29 -18.22 -34.76
C GLY A 39 12.92 -18.93 -33.56
N LEU A 40 12.60 -18.52 -32.33
CA LEU A 40 13.06 -19.14 -31.09
C LEU A 40 12.19 -20.34 -30.65
N PHE A 41 11.07 -20.58 -31.32
CA PHE A 41 10.09 -21.59 -30.94
C PHE A 41 10.15 -22.83 -31.84
N GLY A 42 9.94 -24.00 -31.23
CA GLY A 42 9.86 -25.26 -31.97
C GLY A 42 8.56 -25.37 -32.77
N THR A 43 7.50 -24.72 -32.29
CA THR A 43 6.18 -24.68 -32.94
C THR A 43 5.60 -23.27 -32.83
N VAL A 44 5.08 -22.75 -33.94
CA VAL A 44 4.40 -21.44 -33.99
C VAL A 44 3.03 -21.61 -34.64
N TYR A 45 1.98 -21.24 -33.92
CA TYR A 45 0.61 -21.19 -34.42
C TYR A 45 0.20 -19.74 -34.68
N ASN A 46 -0.07 -19.40 -35.93
CA ASN A 46 -0.59 -18.08 -36.30
C ASN A 46 -2.07 -18.20 -36.67
N PHE A 47 -2.94 -17.65 -35.84
CA PHE A 47 -4.37 -17.64 -36.09
C PHE A 47 -4.74 -16.42 -36.94
N PRO A 48 -5.23 -16.60 -38.18
CA PRO A 48 -5.65 -15.49 -39.01
C PRO A 48 -6.97 -14.88 -38.51
N ALA A 49 -7.31 -13.70 -39.05
CA ALA A 49 -8.66 -13.17 -38.97
C ALA A 49 -9.68 -14.21 -39.44
N ASP A 50 -10.84 -14.29 -38.77
CA ASP A 50 -11.97 -15.16 -39.12
C ASP A 50 -11.71 -16.67 -38.99
N ALA A 51 -10.66 -17.08 -38.27
CA ALA A 51 -10.53 -18.47 -37.86
C ALA A 51 -11.77 -18.85 -37.01
N ASP A 52 -12.54 -19.83 -37.49
CA ASP A 52 -13.79 -20.25 -36.86
C ASP A 52 -13.55 -20.63 -35.38
N PRO A 53 -14.13 -19.89 -34.42
CA PRO A 53 -13.91 -20.08 -32.99
C PRO A 53 -14.41 -21.43 -32.46
N THR A 54 -15.18 -22.17 -33.27
CA THR A 54 -15.74 -23.47 -32.89
C THR A 54 -14.76 -24.62 -33.06
N GLY A 55 -13.60 -24.38 -33.70
CA GLY A 55 -12.49 -25.33 -33.70
C GLY A 55 -11.92 -25.48 -32.28
N HIS A 56 -12.30 -26.55 -31.58
CA HIS A 56 -11.69 -26.93 -30.31
C HIS A 56 -10.20 -27.23 -30.54
N PHE A 57 -9.32 -26.28 -30.22
CA PHE A 57 -7.97 -26.65 -29.81
C PHE A 57 -8.15 -27.28 -28.42
N GLY A 58 -7.86 -28.57 -28.32
CA GLY A 58 -7.68 -29.18 -27.01
C GLY A 58 -6.50 -28.54 -26.28
N ASP A 59 -6.26 -28.99 -25.05
CA ASP A 59 -5.16 -28.51 -24.20
C ASP A 59 -3.84 -28.45 -24.99
N VAL A 60 -3.23 -27.28 -25.02
CA VAL A 60 -1.95 -27.08 -25.68
C VAL A 60 -0.87 -27.37 -24.65
N THR A 61 -0.50 -28.65 -24.56
CA THR A 61 0.63 -29.10 -23.75
C THR A 61 1.88 -29.12 -24.62
N GLY A 62 2.65 -28.04 -24.58
CA GLY A 62 3.91 -27.96 -25.30
C GLY A 62 4.97 -28.85 -24.66
N ALA A 63 5.32 -29.98 -25.29
CA ALA A 63 6.57 -30.69 -24.95
C ALA A 63 7.83 -29.92 -25.43
N THR A 64 7.62 -28.87 -26.24
CA THR A 64 8.61 -27.93 -26.79
C THR A 64 8.03 -26.52 -26.75
N LEU A 65 8.87 -25.50 -26.60
CA LEU A 65 8.50 -24.07 -26.66
C LEU A 65 7.54 -23.81 -27.82
N THR A 66 6.30 -23.45 -27.50
CA THR A 66 5.23 -23.19 -28.46
C THR A 66 4.83 -21.72 -28.37
N GLN A 67 4.76 -21.04 -29.50
CA GLN A 67 4.19 -19.70 -29.59
C GLN A 67 2.82 -19.76 -30.27
N ILE A 68 1.86 -19.04 -29.71
CA ILE A 68 0.52 -18.86 -30.26
C ILE A 68 0.27 -17.38 -30.49
N ASN A 69 0.01 -16.99 -31.74
CA ASN A 69 -0.27 -15.62 -32.14
C ASN A 69 -1.74 -15.50 -32.57
N PHE A 70 -2.52 -14.74 -31.79
CA PHE A 70 -3.91 -14.42 -32.04
C PHE A 70 -4.03 -13.10 -32.78
N ASN A 71 -4.06 -13.13 -34.12
CA ASN A 71 -4.12 -11.90 -34.91
C ASN A 71 -5.51 -11.25 -34.86
N ALA A 72 -5.62 -10.04 -35.39
CA ALA A 72 -6.87 -9.29 -35.42
C ALA A 72 -8.03 -10.09 -36.02
N GLY A 73 -9.18 -10.10 -35.34
CA GLY A 73 -10.37 -10.84 -35.74
C GLY A 73 -10.32 -12.34 -35.47
N SER A 74 -9.23 -12.87 -34.88
CA SER A 74 -9.23 -14.24 -34.39
C SER A 74 -10.00 -14.33 -33.08
N ALA A 75 -10.78 -15.39 -32.92
CA ALA A 75 -11.45 -15.69 -31.67
C ALA A 75 -11.23 -17.16 -31.33
N ILE A 76 -10.88 -17.46 -30.09
CA ILE A 76 -10.86 -18.84 -29.60
C ILE A 76 -11.96 -18.97 -28.55
N GLY A 77 -12.93 -19.85 -28.86
CA GLY A 77 -14.06 -20.19 -27.98
C GLY A 77 -13.78 -21.42 -27.12
N GLY A 78 -14.46 -21.53 -25.97
CA GLY A 78 -14.50 -22.73 -25.14
C GLY A 78 -13.91 -22.52 -23.74
N ASN A 79 -14.58 -23.10 -22.75
CA ASN A 79 -14.23 -22.98 -21.33
C ASN A 79 -13.22 -24.05 -20.90
N GLY A 80 -12.32 -23.69 -19.98
CA GLY A 80 -11.46 -24.61 -19.24
C GLY A 80 -10.35 -25.17 -20.10
N ARG A 81 -9.53 -24.29 -20.68
CA ARG A 81 -8.36 -24.71 -21.46
C ARG A 81 -7.09 -24.41 -20.69
N ASP A 82 -6.25 -25.43 -20.61
CA ASP A 82 -4.94 -25.34 -19.98
C ASP A 82 -3.88 -25.14 -21.08
N TYR A 83 -3.10 -24.06 -20.95
CA TYR A 83 -1.92 -23.81 -21.77
C TYR A 83 -0.69 -24.06 -20.93
N ASN A 84 0.18 -24.95 -21.37
CA ASN A 84 1.41 -25.29 -20.62
C ASN A 84 2.64 -25.12 -21.51
N TYR A 85 3.62 -24.35 -21.02
CA TYR A 85 4.85 -23.99 -21.73
C TYR A 85 4.59 -23.25 -23.07
N VAL A 86 3.66 -22.28 -23.05
CA VAL A 86 3.25 -21.51 -24.23
C VAL A 86 3.56 -20.02 -24.06
N GLU A 87 3.98 -19.37 -25.14
CA GLU A 87 3.86 -17.92 -25.29
C GLU A 87 2.61 -17.57 -26.09
N ALA A 88 1.63 -16.89 -25.49
CA ALA A 88 0.38 -16.49 -26.12
C ALA A 88 0.35 -14.98 -26.36
N ASN A 89 0.28 -14.55 -27.62
CA ASN A 89 0.29 -13.15 -28.02
C ASN A 89 -1.09 -12.72 -28.56
N LEU A 90 -1.75 -11.77 -27.88
CA LEU A 90 -3.10 -11.28 -28.20
C LEU A 90 -3.06 -9.87 -28.77
N TYR A 91 -3.36 -9.75 -30.06
CA TYR A 91 -3.32 -8.49 -30.82
C TYR A 91 -4.70 -7.82 -30.93
N ALA A 92 -4.74 -6.62 -31.53
CA ALA A 92 -5.96 -5.80 -31.62
C ALA A 92 -7.12 -6.57 -32.27
N GLY A 93 -8.25 -6.67 -31.58
CA GLY A 93 -9.44 -7.36 -32.08
C GLY A 93 -9.34 -8.89 -32.05
N SER A 94 -8.31 -9.47 -31.44
CA SER A 94 -8.33 -10.88 -31.06
C SER A 94 -9.14 -11.09 -29.78
N GLU A 95 -9.82 -12.21 -29.67
CA GLU A 95 -10.64 -12.55 -28.52
C GLU A 95 -10.29 -13.94 -27.96
N LEU A 96 -10.08 -13.99 -26.65
CA LEU A 96 -9.97 -15.23 -25.90
C LEU A 96 -11.18 -15.35 -24.97
N ASN A 97 -11.91 -16.46 -25.08
CA ASN A 97 -13.11 -16.72 -24.27
C ASN A 97 -12.76 -17.21 -22.86
N TYR A 98 -13.80 -17.53 -22.08
CA TYR A 98 -13.75 -17.79 -20.63
C TYR A 98 -12.88 -18.97 -20.19
N GLY A 99 -12.31 -18.91 -18.97
CA GLY A 99 -11.71 -20.03 -18.26
C GLY A 99 -10.42 -20.53 -18.89
N GLN A 100 -9.41 -19.67 -18.94
CA GLN A 100 -8.13 -20.00 -19.53
C GLN A 100 -7.06 -20.00 -18.44
N ASP A 101 -6.38 -21.13 -18.31
CA ASP A 101 -5.41 -21.36 -17.25
C ASP A 101 -4.04 -21.49 -17.92
N PHE A 102 -3.09 -20.68 -17.49
CA PHE A 102 -1.76 -20.61 -18.09
C PHE A 102 -0.71 -21.10 -17.09
N PHE A 103 -0.10 -22.25 -17.39
CA PHE A 103 0.93 -22.90 -16.58
C PHE A 103 2.32 -22.76 -17.22
N ASN A 104 3.32 -22.31 -16.46
CA ASN A 104 4.69 -22.10 -16.95
C ASN A 104 4.73 -21.36 -18.31
N SER A 105 3.85 -20.38 -18.48
CA SER A 105 3.53 -19.77 -19.77
C SER A 105 3.69 -18.24 -19.70
N GLU A 106 3.85 -17.61 -20.85
CA GLU A 106 3.89 -16.16 -20.99
C GLU A 106 2.69 -15.70 -21.81
N VAL A 107 1.92 -14.74 -21.31
CA VAL A 107 0.76 -14.17 -21.99
C VAL A 107 1.02 -12.70 -22.25
N ASN A 108 1.07 -12.31 -23.51
CA ASN A 108 1.25 -10.92 -23.93
C ASN A 108 -0.07 -10.37 -24.48
N LEU A 109 -0.76 -9.57 -23.66
CA LEU A 109 -1.98 -8.85 -24.02
C LEU A 109 -1.65 -7.44 -24.49
N ILE A 110 -1.52 -7.26 -25.81
CA ILE A 110 -1.08 -5.99 -26.39
C ILE A 110 -2.26 -5.05 -26.63
N SER A 111 -3.35 -5.59 -27.18
CA SER A 111 -4.57 -4.83 -27.49
C SER A 111 -5.80 -5.71 -27.73
N GLY A 112 -5.68 -7.02 -27.46
CA GLY A 112 -6.78 -7.97 -27.60
C GLY A 112 -7.75 -7.91 -26.43
N THR A 113 -8.66 -8.88 -26.41
CA THR A 113 -9.69 -9.03 -25.38
C THR A 113 -9.67 -10.44 -24.80
N ILE A 114 -9.67 -10.55 -23.49
CA ILE A 114 -10.00 -11.77 -22.75
C ILE A 114 -11.39 -11.54 -22.13
N LEU A 115 -12.44 -12.19 -22.63
CA LEU A 115 -13.81 -11.90 -22.18
C LEU A 115 -14.15 -12.46 -20.80
N GLY A 116 -13.42 -13.48 -20.35
CA GLY A 116 -13.74 -14.20 -19.13
C GLY A 116 -12.64 -14.22 -18.09
N THR A 117 -12.55 -15.34 -17.38
CA THR A 117 -11.47 -15.59 -16.41
C THR A 117 -10.18 -15.97 -17.10
N VAL A 118 -9.09 -15.39 -16.64
CA VAL A 118 -7.73 -15.84 -16.94
C VAL A 118 -6.99 -16.08 -15.65
N ASP A 119 -6.48 -17.30 -15.49
CA ASP A 119 -5.66 -17.68 -14.35
C ASP A 119 -4.20 -17.77 -14.83
N ILE A 120 -3.34 -17.01 -14.17
CA ILE A 120 -1.89 -16.98 -14.43
C ILE A 120 -1.24 -17.78 -13.31
N ASP A 121 -1.04 -19.08 -13.54
CA ASP A 121 -0.52 -19.99 -12.53
C ASP A 121 0.93 -19.67 -12.12
N ALA A 122 1.41 -20.40 -11.11
CA ALA A 122 2.79 -20.32 -10.67
C ALA A 122 3.78 -20.51 -11.85
N ASN A 123 4.84 -19.70 -11.85
CA ASN A 123 5.85 -19.61 -12.91
C ASN A 123 5.34 -19.09 -14.27
N SER A 124 4.09 -18.64 -14.36
CA SER A 124 3.59 -17.94 -15.54
C SER A 124 3.71 -16.43 -15.40
N THR A 125 3.73 -15.73 -16.53
CA THR A 125 3.79 -14.26 -16.60
C THR A 125 2.70 -13.72 -17.51
N LEU A 126 1.97 -12.71 -17.04
CA LEU A 126 1.08 -11.88 -17.86
C LEU A 126 1.70 -10.51 -18.09
N ASN A 127 1.93 -10.14 -19.34
CA ASN A 127 2.32 -8.80 -19.74
C ASN A 127 1.14 -8.13 -20.47
N MET A 128 0.61 -7.05 -19.91
CA MET A 128 -0.50 -6.30 -20.47
C MET A 128 -0.07 -4.87 -20.80
N SER A 129 0.10 -4.58 -22.09
CA SER A 129 0.41 -3.24 -22.60
C SER A 129 -0.79 -2.53 -23.22
N GLY A 130 -1.98 -3.11 -23.06
CA GLY A 130 -3.24 -2.63 -23.61
C GLY A 130 -4.31 -3.72 -23.56
N GLY A 131 -5.41 -3.50 -24.26
CA GLY A 131 -6.49 -4.48 -24.37
C GLY A 131 -7.45 -4.48 -23.18
N PHE A 132 -8.22 -5.56 -23.06
CA PHE A 132 -9.30 -5.70 -22.09
C PHE A 132 -9.33 -7.09 -21.46
N ILE A 133 -9.43 -7.16 -20.14
CA ILE A 133 -9.73 -8.38 -19.40
C ILE A 133 -11.10 -8.23 -18.74
N GLY A 134 -12.00 -9.16 -19.00
CA GLY A 134 -13.44 -9.01 -18.77
C GLY A 134 -13.88 -9.06 -17.32
N THR A 135 -13.87 -10.26 -16.73
CA THR A 135 -14.66 -10.51 -15.52
C THR A 135 -13.87 -10.77 -14.26
N SER A 136 -12.79 -11.55 -14.34
CA SER A 136 -11.99 -11.91 -13.19
C SER A 136 -10.63 -12.44 -13.64
N SER A 137 -9.59 -12.28 -12.83
CA SER A 137 -8.30 -12.94 -13.07
C SER A 137 -7.60 -13.24 -11.77
N ASN A 138 -7.08 -14.45 -11.63
CA ASN A 138 -6.25 -14.83 -10.50
C ASN A 138 -4.80 -14.90 -10.96
N VAL A 139 -3.91 -14.19 -10.28
CA VAL A 139 -2.48 -14.19 -10.61
C VAL A 139 -1.73 -14.89 -9.50
N PHE A 140 -1.39 -16.16 -9.71
CA PHE A 140 -0.49 -16.95 -8.85
C PHE A 140 0.98 -16.81 -9.26
N GLY A 141 1.25 -16.38 -10.49
CA GLY A 141 2.57 -16.11 -11.04
C GLY A 141 2.97 -14.63 -10.95
N THR A 142 3.36 -14.07 -12.09
CA THR A 142 3.73 -12.65 -12.23
C THR A 142 2.78 -11.94 -13.19
N ALA A 143 2.40 -10.70 -12.89
CA ALA A 143 1.68 -9.84 -13.82
C ALA A 143 2.28 -8.42 -13.88
N HIS A 144 2.39 -7.92 -15.11
CA HIS A 144 2.87 -6.58 -15.43
C HIS A 144 1.83 -5.87 -16.29
N ILE A 145 1.19 -4.83 -15.75
CA ILE A 145 0.15 -4.05 -16.42
C ILE A 145 0.64 -2.62 -16.62
N SER A 146 0.85 -2.21 -17.86
CA SER A 146 1.28 -0.86 -18.22
C SER A 146 0.20 -0.04 -18.92
N ALA A 147 -0.82 -0.69 -19.49
CA ALA A 147 -2.03 -0.04 -20.02
C ALA A 147 -3.18 -1.04 -20.21
N GLY A 148 -4.32 -0.54 -20.70
CA GLY A 148 -5.53 -1.31 -20.96
C GLY A 148 -6.50 -1.28 -19.78
N VAL A 149 -7.48 -2.19 -19.78
CA VAL A 149 -8.55 -2.21 -18.79
C VAL A 149 -8.77 -3.63 -18.28
N VAL A 150 -8.71 -3.80 -16.96
CA VAL A 150 -9.17 -5.01 -16.29
C VAL A 150 -10.52 -4.69 -15.68
N SER A 151 -11.62 -5.15 -16.25
CA SER A 151 -12.94 -4.59 -15.94
C SER A 151 -13.45 -4.96 -14.55
N GLN A 152 -13.20 -6.18 -14.09
CA GLN A 152 -13.70 -6.69 -12.81
C GLN A 152 -12.72 -7.72 -12.23
N HIS A 153 -12.57 -7.72 -10.90
CA HIS A 153 -11.85 -8.65 -10.02
C HIS A 153 -10.46 -9.07 -10.50
N MET A 154 -9.42 -8.61 -9.83
CA MET A 154 -8.09 -9.10 -10.12
C MET A 154 -7.37 -9.37 -8.81
N ASP A 155 -7.09 -10.64 -8.59
CA ASP A 155 -6.50 -11.10 -7.34
C ASP A 155 -5.01 -11.34 -7.57
N ALA A 156 -4.19 -10.66 -6.77
CA ALA A 156 -2.79 -11.03 -6.59
C ALA A 156 -2.75 -12.15 -5.54
N GLU A 157 -2.70 -13.39 -6.01
CA GLU A 157 -2.76 -14.59 -5.17
C GLU A 157 -1.48 -14.79 -4.36
N ASP A 158 -1.50 -15.79 -3.47
CA ASP A 158 -0.42 -16.04 -2.52
C ASP A 158 0.96 -16.17 -3.19
N GLY A 159 1.92 -15.35 -2.77
CA GLY A 159 3.30 -15.36 -3.28
C GLY A 159 3.50 -14.78 -4.68
N SER A 160 2.46 -14.25 -5.31
CA SER A 160 2.53 -13.64 -6.64
C SER A 160 3.29 -12.30 -6.65
N VAL A 161 3.70 -11.86 -7.84
CA VAL A 161 4.26 -10.51 -8.06
C VAL A 161 3.38 -9.76 -9.04
N PHE A 162 2.84 -8.64 -8.60
CA PHE A 162 1.87 -7.87 -9.37
C PHE A 162 2.34 -6.42 -9.51
N THR A 163 2.53 -5.94 -10.74
CA THR A 163 3.03 -4.57 -10.99
C THR A 163 2.12 -3.82 -11.95
N ILE A 164 1.69 -2.63 -11.54
CA ILE A 164 0.85 -1.72 -12.33
C ILE A 164 1.56 -0.39 -12.49
N THR A 165 1.84 -0.05 -13.74
CA THR A 165 2.43 1.24 -14.13
C THR A 165 1.46 2.10 -14.93
N GLY A 166 0.32 1.55 -15.35
CA GLY A 166 -0.74 2.28 -16.04
C GLY A 166 -1.97 1.41 -16.29
N GLY A 167 -2.94 1.96 -17.03
CA GLY A 167 -4.22 1.31 -17.30
C GLY A 167 -5.26 1.51 -16.19
N ASP A 168 -6.43 0.93 -16.39
CA ASP A 168 -7.53 0.97 -15.45
C ASP A 168 -7.75 -0.42 -14.84
N LEU A 169 -7.75 -0.48 -13.51
CA LEU A 169 -8.25 -1.65 -12.80
C LEU A 169 -9.68 -1.40 -12.38
N GLY A 170 -10.49 -2.44 -12.55
CA GLY A 170 -11.87 -2.49 -12.11
C GLY A 170 -11.97 -2.72 -10.62
N SER A 171 -13.16 -3.18 -10.24
CA SER A 171 -13.50 -3.35 -8.83
C SER A 171 -12.96 -4.65 -8.27
N ASN A 172 -12.70 -4.65 -6.96
CA ASN A 172 -12.34 -5.83 -6.16
C ASN A 172 -10.96 -6.35 -6.54
N PHE A 173 -9.95 -5.50 -6.38
CA PHE A 173 -8.56 -5.92 -6.41
C PHE A 173 -8.16 -6.39 -5.02
N ASP A 174 -7.77 -7.66 -4.89
CA ASP A 174 -7.39 -8.26 -3.62
C ASP A 174 -5.91 -8.72 -3.68
N ALA A 175 -5.11 -8.27 -2.71
CA ALA A 175 -3.72 -8.68 -2.54
C ALA A 175 -3.61 -9.68 -1.40
N LYS A 176 -3.39 -10.96 -1.72
CA LYS A 176 -3.39 -12.07 -0.75
C LYS A 176 -2.01 -12.30 -0.12
N ALA A 177 -1.92 -13.29 0.74
CA ALA A 177 -0.80 -13.48 1.65
C ALA A 177 0.52 -13.73 0.90
N GLY A 178 1.56 -12.96 1.21
CA GLY A 178 2.87 -13.10 0.59
C GLY A 178 2.96 -12.53 -0.83
N SER A 179 1.88 -12.01 -1.41
CA SER A 179 1.93 -11.28 -2.68
C SER A 179 2.79 -10.01 -2.53
N VAL A 180 3.44 -9.60 -3.63
CA VAL A 180 4.16 -8.33 -3.73
C VAL A 180 3.48 -7.49 -4.80
N VAL A 181 2.83 -6.40 -4.39
CA VAL A 181 2.05 -5.52 -5.28
C VAL A 181 2.70 -4.16 -5.38
N ASN A 182 2.98 -3.69 -6.60
CA ASN A 182 3.56 -2.38 -6.88
C ASN A 182 2.64 -1.56 -7.79
N ILE A 183 2.18 -0.40 -7.33
CA ILE A 183 1.27 0.49 -8.06
C ILE A 183 1.91 1.87 -8.21
N SER A 184 2.07 2.35 -9.45
CA SER A 184 2.75 3.62 -9.73
C SER A 184 2.04 4.56 -10.69
N GLY A 185 1.11 4.08 -11.52
CA GLY A 185 0.49 4.95 -12.54
C GLY A 185 -0.88 4.52 -13.06
N ALA A 186 -1.57 3.60 -12.38
CA ALA A 186 -2.94 3.21 -12.73
C ALA A 186 -3.81 4.47 -12.85
N SER A 187 -4.38 4.75 -14.03
CA SER A 187 -5.14 5.97 -14.26
C SER A 187 -6.35 6.03 -13.34
N THR A 188 -7.01 4.89 -13.15
CA THR A 188 -8.10 4.71 -12.21
C THR A 188 -8.19 3.27 -11.72
N MET A 189 -8.36 3.11 -10.42
CA MET A 189 -8.87 1.88 -9.81
C MET A 189 -10.35 2.13 -9.50
N PHE A 190 -11.21 1.78 -10.47
CA PHE A 190 -12.66 1.96 -10.39
C PHE A 190 -13.28 0.80 -9.65
N GLY A 191 -13.77 1.03 -8.44
CA GLY A 191 -14.48 0.00 -7.73
C GLY A 191 -14.83 0.38 -6.32
N THR A 192 -15.74 -0.41 -5.73
CA THR A 192 -16.25 -0.18 -4.38
C THR A 192 -15.33 -0.71 -3.29
N LEU A 193 -14.41 -1.62 -3.62
CA LEU A 193 -13.55 -2.32 -2.67
C LEU A 193 -12.21 -2.69 -3.32
N TRP A 194 -11.13 -2.45 -2.61
CA TRP A 194 -9.85 -3.13 -2.77
C TRP A 194 -9.39 -3.57 -1.39
N GLU A 195 -8.87 -4.79 -1.27
CA GLU A 195 -8.41 -5.34 -0.01
C GLU A 195 -6.94 -5.77 -0.08
N PHE A 196 -6.12 -5.27 0.84
CA PHE A 196 -4.78 -5.78 1.07
C PHE A 196 -4.82 -6.68 2.30
N GLU A 197 -4.77 -7.99 2.07
CA GLU A 197 -4.92 -9.01 3.10
C GLU A 197 -3.63 -9.29 3.86
N SER A 198 -3.78 -10.02 4.96
CA SER A 198 -2.72 -10.35 5.90
C SER A 198 -1.49 -10.94 5.20
N GLY A 199 -0.34 -10.28 5.37
CA GLY A 199 0.95 -10.77 4.88
C GLY A 199 1.27 -10.37 3.44
N SER A 200 0.41 -9.61 2.76
CA SER A 200 0.76 -8.94 1.50
C SER A 200 1.79 -7.82 1.73
N ASN A 201 2.62 -7.53 0.72
CA ASN A 201 3.53 -6.38 0.69
C ASN A 201 3.15 -5.46 -0.45
N VAL A 202 2.58 -4.30 -0.14
CA VAL A 202 2.02 -3.38 -1.13
C VAL A 202 2.75 -2.05 -1.10
N THR A 203 3.18 -1.57 -2.28
CA THR A 203 3.73 -0.24 -2.47
C THR A 203 2.88 0.55 -3.46
N VAL A 204 2.42 1.73 -3.05
CA VAL A 204 1.65 2.66 -3.88
C VAL A 204 2.42 3.97 -3.99
N SER A 205 2.67 4.42 -5.21
CA SER A 205 3.35 5.69 -5.50
C SER A 205 2.55 6.62 -6.41
N GLY A 206 1.39 6.16 -6.90
CA GLY A 206 0.52 6.94 -7.77
C GLY A 206 -0.81 6.23 -8.04
N GLY A 207 -1.62 6.86 -8.87
CA GLY A 207 -2.94 6.38 -9.30
C GLY A 207 -4.11 6.98 -8.52
N MET A 208 -5.33 6.65 -8.96
CA MET A 208 -6.58 7.13 -8.36
C MET A 208 -7.41 5.96 -7.84
N PHE A 209 -7.70 5.93 -6.55
CA PHE A 209 -8.44 4.88 -5.86
C PHE A 209 -9.81 5.43 -5.48
N SER A 210 -10.88 5.09 -6.21
CA SER A 210 -12.12 5.87 -6.12
C SER A 210 -12.89 5.69 -4.81
N LEU A 211 -12.93 4.48 -4.23
CA LEU A 211 -13.78 4.17 -3.06
C LEU A 211 -13.19 3.04 -2.19
N ASN A 212 -13.53 3.11 -0.89
CA ASN A 212 -13.32 2.17 0.21
C ASN A 212 -12.15 1.18 0.04
N GLY A 213 -10.99 1.61 0.50
CA GLY A 213 -9.87 0.71 0.70
C GLY A 213 -9.93 -0.01 2.02
N LYS A 214 -9.51 -1.28 2.05
CA LYS A 214 -9.30 -2.00 3.29
C LYS A 214 -7.89 -2.58 3.32
N ILE A 215 -7.20 -2.34 4.42
CA ILE A 215 -5.93 -2.98 4.74
C ILE A 215 -6.18 -3.82 5.99
N SER A 216 -5.94 -5.13 5.93
CA SER A 216 -6.33 -6.09 6.96
C SER A 216 -5.20 -7.06 7.34
N GLY A 217 -5.19 -7.49 8.61
CA GLY A 217 -4.25 -8.52 9.09
C GLY A 217 -2.84 -7.99 9.35
N THR A 218 -1.83 -8.62 8.77
CA THR A 218 -0.40 -8.25 8.87
C THR A 218 0.19 -7.78 7.54
N ALA A 219 -0.62 -7.15 6.68
CA ALA A 219 -0.16 -6.52 5.46
C ALA A 219 0.85 -5.39 5.77
N SER A 220 1.89 -5.27 4.96
CA SER A 220 2.81 -4.12 4.99
C SER A 220 2.53 -3.23 3.81
N VAL A 221 2.02 -2.02 4.07
CA VAL A 221 1.59 -1.09 3.02
C VAL A 221 2.36 0.22 3.11
N ASN A 222 3.01 0.59 2.01
CA ASN A 222 3.74 1.85 1.87
C ASN A 222 3.10 2.72 0.79
N ILE A 223 2.60 3.90 1.18
CA ILE A 223 1.98 4.86 0.27
C ILE A 223 2.84 6.11 0.19
N SER A 224 3.32 6.46 -0.99
CA SER A 224 4.13 7.66 -1.25
C SER A 224 3.45 8.67 -2.17
N GLY A 225 2.31 8.31 -2.75
CA GLY A 225 1.53 9.16 -3.64
C GLY A 225 0.21 8.49 -4.05
N GLY A 226 -0.52 9.16 -4.94
CA GLY A 226 -1.86 8.75 -5.37
C GLY A 226 -2.97 9.59 -4.76
N SER A 227 -4.19 9.43 -5.27
CA SER A 227 -5.40 10.05 -4.74
C SER A 227 -6.34 8.94 -4.29
N PHE A 228 -6.71 8.97 -3.02
CA PHE A 228 -7.58 8.01 -2.36
C PHE A 228 -8.89 8.71 -2.05
N GLY A 229 -9.96 8.18 -2.64
CA GLY A 229 -11.32 8.62 -2.38
C GLY A 229 -11.76 8.28 -0.97
N THR A 230 -13.00 7.88 -0.80
CA THR A 230 -13.58 7.76 0.54
C THR A 230 -13.15 6.47 1.26
N ASN A 231 -12.98 6.58 2.58
CA ASN A 231 -12.77 5.49 3.54
C ASN A 231 -11.56 4.58 3.26
N LEU A 232 -10.34 5.06 3.46
CA LEU A 232 -9.21 4.15 3.69
C LEU A 232 -9.32 3.54 5.09
N ILE A 233 -9.69 2.27 5.20
CA ILE A 233 -9.86 1.54 6.46
C ILE A 233 -8.63 0.68 6.75
N VAL A 234 -7.99 0.91 7.89
CA VAL A 234 -6.79 0.16 8.31
C VAL A 234 -7.14 -0.67 9.54
N THR A 235 -7.04 -1.99 9.47
CA THR A 235 -7.42 -2.90 10.59
C THR A 235 -6.27 -3.84 10.95
N SER A 236 -5.62 -3.57 12.09
CA SER A 236 -4.56 -4.42 12.67
C SER A 236 -3.21 -4.46 11.96
N ASN A 237 -2.87 -3.47 11.11
CA ASN A 237 -1.65 -3.46 10.29
C ASN A 237 -0.70 -2.28 10.58
N ASP A 238 0.51 -2.41 10.05
CA ASP A 238 1.46 -1.31 9.85
C ASP A 238 1.19 -0.63 8.48
N LEU A 239 0.70 0.61 8.52
CA LEU A 239 0.57 1.47 7.34
C LEU A 239 1.58 2.62 7.42
N ALA A 240 2.38 2.81 6.38
CA ALA A 240 3.26 3.95 6.23
C ALA A 240 2.78 4.86 5.08
N ILE A 241 2.55 6.14 5.38
CA ILE A 241 2.12 7.16 4.42
C ILE A 241 3.19 8.26 4.37
N ALA A 242 3.92 8.36 3.27
CA ALA A 242 4.86 9.45 3.00
C ALA A 242 4.24 10.60 2.17
N GLY A 243 3.13 10.34 1.47
CA GLY A 243 2.44 11.31 0.61
C GLY A 243 1.14 10.75 0.04
N GLY A 244 0.46 11.56 -0.77
CA GLY A 244 -0.85 11.25 -1.37
C GLY A 244 -1.92 12.27 -0.97
N ASP A 245 -3.10 12.12 -1.54
CA ASP A 245 -4.33 12.87 -1.21
C ASP A 245 -5.37 11.86 -0.71
N PHE A 246 -5.92 12.07 0.49
CA PHE A 246 -6.83 11.13 1.15
C PHE A 246 -8.10 11.84 1.57
N SER A 247 -9.26 11.46 1.02
CA SER A 247 -10.51 12.07 1.46
C SER A 247 -10.87 11.70 2.90
N GLN A 248 -10.57 10.47 3.34
CA GLN A 248 -10.85 9.99 4.69
C GLN A 248 -9.98 8.77 5.03
N VAL A 249 -9.45 8.72 6.26
CA VAL A 249 -8.72 7.57 6.80
C VAL A 249 -9.32 7.16 8.13
N LEU A 250 -9.51 5.85 8.31
CA LEU A 250 -10.04 5.23 9.52
C LEU A 250 -9.05 4.18 10.04
N ALA A 251 -8.26 4.57 11.04
CA ALA A 251 -7.33 3.69 11.73
C ALA A 251 -8.08 2.90 12.82
N LYS A 252 -8.33 1.61 12.60
CA LYS A 252 -9.08 0.73 13.51
C LYS A 252 -8.20 0.07 14.56
N ASN A 253 -8.83 -0.67 15.46
CA ASN A 253 -8.18 -1.40 16.55
C ASN A 253 -6.95 -2.21 16.09
N GLY A 254 -5.84 -2.02 16.79
CA GLY A 254 -4.56 -2.67 16.55
C GLY A 254 -3.79 -2.15 15.34
N SER A 255 -4.29 -1.14 14.60
CA SER A 255 -3.52 -0.53 13.52
C SER A 255 -2.45 0.40 14.05
N VAL A 256 -1.31 0.42 13.37
CA VAL A 256 -0.21 1.36 13.56
C VAL A 256 -0.07 2.16 12.27
N VAL A 257 -0.42 3.44 12.29
CA VAL A 257 -0.38 4.31 11.11
C VAL A 257 0.70 5.37 11.29
N ASN A 258 1.72 5.30 10.44
CA ASN A 258 2.84 6.24 10.42
C ASN A 258 2.67 7.21 9.25
N ILE A 259 2.53 8.50 9.54
CA ILE A 259 2.31 9.56 8.56
C ILE A 259 3.53 10.48 8.54
N GLY A 260 4.21 10.55 7.41
CA GLY A 260 5.31 11.49 7.13
C GLY A 260 4.90 12.67 6.26
N GLY A 261 3.79 12.56 5.53
CA GLY A 261 3.29 13.58 4.61
C GLY A 261 1.96 13.19 3.97
N GLY A 262 1.48 14.03 3.05
CA GLY A 262 0.19 13.87 2.36
C GLY A 262 -0.78 14.99 2.66
N ASP A 263 -1.89 15.01 1.94
CA ASP A 263 -3.05 15.86 2.18
C ASP A 263 -4.21 14.98 2.62
N PHE A 264 -4.70 15.21 3.83
CA PHE A 264 -5.81 14.47 4.42
C PHE A 264 -6.99 15.42 4.48
N GLY A 265 -8.03 15.10 3.72
CA GLY A 265 -9.30 15.77 3.78
C GLY A 265 -9.99 15.59 5.13
N ALA A 266 -11.30 15.79 5.15
CA ALA A 266 -12.03 15.77 6.40
C ALA A 266 -12.14 14.37 7.02
N ASN A 267 -12.19 14.31 8.36
CA ASN A 267 -12.53 13.13 9.14
C ASN A 267 -11.47 12.01 9.20
N PHE A 268 -10.20 12.34 9.37
CA PHE A 268 -9.22 11.35 9.83
C PHE A 268 -9.65 10.85 11.22
N SER A 269 -9.91 9.55 11.38
CA SER A 269 -10.37 8.97 12.66
C SER A 269 -9.41 7.88 13.14
N ALA A 270 -8.92 8.04 14.37
CA ALA A 270 -8.14 7.02 15.07
C ALA A 270 -9.03 6.34 16.12
N GLU A 271 -9.43 5.10 15.88
CA GLU A 271 -10.35 4.35 16.74
C GLU A 271 -9.63 3.66 17.90
N SER A 272 -10.42 3.14 18.84
CA SER A 272 -9.93 2.45 20.02
C SER A 272 -8.86 1.41 19.73
N GLY A 273 -7.71 1.53 20.39
CA GLY A 273 -6.55 0.65 20.26
C GLY A 273 -5.74 0.82 18.98
N SER A 274 -5.98 1.88 18.18
CA SER A 274 -5.04 2.30 17.14
C SER A 274 -3.92 3.15 17.72
N GLU A 275 -2.76 3.09 17.06
CA GLU A 275 -1.62 3.98 17.30
C GLU A 275 -1.35 4.77 16.02
N VAL A 276 -1.36 6.10 16.11
CA VAL A 276 -1.10 6.99 14.97
C VAL A 276 0.07 7.91 15.28
N VAL A 277 1.07 7.93 14.41
CA VAL A 277 2.24 8.80 14.51
C VAL A 277 2.27 9.75 13.32
N VAL A 278 2.20 11.05 13.59
CA VAL A 278 2.18 12.11 12.58
C VAL A 278 3.46 12.94 12.66
N ASN A 279 4.27 12.89 11.61
CA ASN A 279 5.49 13.68 11.47
C ASN A 279 5.36 14.82 10.44
N GLY A 280 4.29 14.82 9.64
CA GLY A 280 4.06 15.80 8.59
C GLY A 280 2.72 15.56 7.89
N GLY A 281 2.42 16.39 6.89
CA GLY A 281 1.16 16.37 6.14
C GLY A 281 0.25 17.55 6.47
N SER A 282 -0.82 17.68 5.70
CA SER A 282 -1.91 18.65 5.89
C SER A 282 -3.16 17.87 6.30
N PHE A 283 -3.83 18.30 7.37
CA PHE A 283 -5.05 17.69 7.87
C PHE A 283 -6.17 18.72 7.91
N GLY A 284 -7.16 18.50 7.06
CA GLY A 284 -8.39 19.27 7.08
C GLY A 284 -9.23 19.00 8.33
N ASN A 285 -10.47 19.48 8.30
CA ASN A 285 -11.35 19.44 9.46
C ASN A 285 -11.65 18.02 9.95
N GLY A 286 -11.61 17.82 11.27
CA GLY A 286 -12.11 16.58 11.88
C GLY A 286 -11.06 15.51 12.09
N PHE A 287 -9.81 15.88 12.35
CA PHE A 287 -8.84 14.92 12.91
C PHE A 287 -9.34 14.47 14.30
N ASN A 288 -9.66 13.19 14.44
CA ASN A 288 -10.43 12.66 15.55
C ASN A 288 -9.81 11.41 16.22
N PRO A 289 -8.98 11.58 17.25
CA PRO A 289 -8.58 10.49 18.14
C PRO A 289 -9.73 10.09 19.09
N ASN A 290 -10.33 8.93 18.84
CA ASN A 290 -11.41 8.38 19.66
C ASN A 290 -10.88 7.59 20.87
N ALA A 291 -11.81 7.21 21.75
CA ALA A 291 -11.57 6.56 23.04
C ALA A 291 -10.61 5.37 22.96
N GLY A 292 -9.47 5.47 23.64
CA GLY A 292 -8.46 4.41 23.70
C GLY A 292 -7.53 4.32 22.49
N SER A 293 -7.58 5.27 21.55
CA SER A 293 -6.51 5.49 20.58
C SER A 293 -5.32 6.20 21.24
N VAL A 294 -4.12 6.02 20.68
CA VAL A 294 -2.91 6.76 21.05
C VAL A 294 -2.39 7.49 19.82
N VAL A 295 -2.28 8.82 19.90
CA VAL A 295 -1.80 9.65 18.81
C VAL A 295 -0.59 10.46 19.25
N THR A 296 0.48 10.42 18.44
CA THR A 296 1.69 11.22 18.63
C THR A 296 1.88 12.13 17.43
N ILE A 297 2.03 13.43 17.68
CA ILE A 297 2.20 14.48 16.67
C ILE A 297 3.54 15.17 16.91
N THR A 298 4.43 15.10 15.92
CA THR A 298 5.76 15.75 15.93
C THR A 298 5.88 16.82 14.83
N GLY A 299 4.90 16.90 13.92
CA GLY A 299 4.83 17.85 12.81
C GLY A 299 3.49 17.80 12.09
N GLY A 300 3.36 18.56 11.00
CA GLY A 300 2.14 18.65 10.18
C GLY A 300 1.39 19.97 10.35
N GLU A 301 0.39 20.18 9.50
CA GLU A 301 -0.51 21.34 9.51
C GLU A 301 -1.94 20.85 9.79
N PHE A 302 -2.64 21.47 10.73
CA PHE A 302 -3.97 21.06 11.16
C PHE A 302 -4.95 22.23 11.12
N ASP A 303 -6.10 22.02 10.47
CA ASP A 303 -7.23 22.96 10.50
C ASP A 303 -7.99 22.82 11.82
N ASP A 304 -8.79 21.76 12.01
CA ASP A 304 -9.53 21.49 13.25
C ASP A 304 -9.05 20.20 13.94
N PHE A 305 -8.98 20.23 15.28
CA PHE A 305 -8.45 19.14 16.09
C PHE A 305 -9.43 18.70 17.19
N PHE A 306 -10.04 17.52 17.05
CA PHE A 306 -11.01 16.99 18.02
C PHE A 306 -10.42 15.74 18.66
N THR A 307 -10.34 15.62 19.98
CA THR A 307 -10.06 14.33 20.64
C THR A 307 -11.30 13.89 21.41
N ASN A 308 -11.80 12.71 21.08
CA ASN A 308 -12.97 12.10 21.71
C ASN A 308 -12.51 10.96 22.63
N ASP A 309 -11.92 11.32 23.77
CA ASP A 309 -11.40 10.40 24.80
C ASP A 309 -10.13 9.60 24.41
N GLY A 310 -9.48 9.93 23.29
CA GLY A 310 -8.16 9.40 22.92
C GLY A 310 -7.01 10.03 23.74
N THR A 311 -5.83 9.40 23.74
CA THR A 311 -4.60 10.02 24.29
C THR A 311 -3.80 10.67 23.16
N THR A 312 -3.52 11.96 23.28
CA THR A 312 -2.77 12.71 22.27
C THR A 312 -1.53 13.36 22.87
N SER A 313 -0.36 13.11 22.28
CA SER A 313 0.90 13.81 22.60
C SER A 313 1.34 14.67 21.44
N ILE A 314 1.53 15.97 21.66
CA ILE A 314 1.86 16.97 20.64
C ILE A 314 3.20 17.59 21.00
N SER A 315 4.18 17.50 20.10
CA SER A 315 5.53 18.04 20.28
C SER A 315 5.96 18.95 19.13
N GLY A 316 5.12 19.10 18.10
CA GLY A 316 5.34 19.98 16.98
C GLY A 316 4.11 20.10 16.09
N GLY A 317 4.30 20.73 14.93
CA GLY A 317 3.25 21.03 13.96
C GLY A 317 2.69 22.45 14.08
N THR A 318 1.88 22.86 13.11
CA THR A 318 1.20 24.16 13.09
C THR A 318 -0.30 23.96 13.09
N PHE A 319 -1.00 24.83 13.81
CA PHE A 319 -2.45 24.85 13.93
C PHE A 319 -2.95 26.19 13.39
N ASP A 320 -3.93 26.17 12.50
CA ASP A 320 -4.47 27.40 11.90
C ASP A 320 -5.00 28.36 12.97
N ALA A 321 -5.00 29.67 12.75
CA ALA A 321 -5.52 30.64 13.72
C ALA A 321 -7.02 30.46 14.03
N SER A 322 -7.76 29.79 13.13
CA SER A 322 -9.15 29.38 13.35
C SER A 322 -9.32 27.96 13.90
N HIS A 323 -8.23 27.28 14.27
CA HIS A 323 -8.32 25.94 14.82
C HIS A 323 -9.20 25.90 16.06
N ILE A 324 -9.87 24.76 16.25
CA ILE A 324 -10.61 24.47 17.46
C ILE A 324 -10.07 23.17 18.04
N PHE A 325 -9.45 23.24 19.22
CA PHE A 325 -9.17 22.08 20.04
C PHE A 325 -10.42 21.69 20.81
N ARG A 326 -10.97 20.51 20.57
CA ARG A 326 -12.00 19.93 21.45
C ARG A 326 -11.52 18.60 21.97
N SER A 327 -10.96 18.59 23.17
CA SER A 327 -10.36 17.40 23.78
C SER A 327 -11.17 16.93 24.97
N SER A 328 -11.91 15.82 24.82
CA SER A 328 -12.42 15.07 25.96
C SER A 328 -11.42 14.03 26.49
N GLY A 329 -10.41 13.69 25.69
CA GLY A 329 -9.31 12.80 26.08
C GLY A 329 -8.12 13.50 26.72
N ASP A 330 -7.09 12.71 27.05
CA ASP A 330 -5.85 13.19 27.64
C ASP A 330 -4.95 13.80 26.56
N THR A 331 -4.61 15.08 26.73
CA THR A 331 -3.70 15.81 25.84
C THR A 331 -2.44 16.23 26.59
N ASN A 332 -1.27 15.99 25.98
CA ASN A 332 0.03 16.46 26.46
C ASN A 332 0.73 17.30 25.39
N PHE A 333 1.06 18.55 25.71
CA PHE A 333 1.93 19.37 24.86
C PHE A 333 3.37 19.30 25.35
N THR A 334 4.32 19.03 24.47
CA THR A 334 5.76 18.98 24.79
C THR A 334 6.47 20.12 24.10
N GLY A 335 7.22 20.90 24.87
CA GLY A 335 7.82 22.14 24.38
C GLY A 335 8.88 22.72 25.30
N THR A 336 9.43 23.87 24.90
CA THR A 336 10.54 24.54 25.60
C THR A 336 10.07 25.63 26.55
N ALA A 337 8.91 26.23 26.29
CA ALA A 337 8.31 27.25 27.14
C ALA A 337 6.79 27.23 27.03
N PHE A 338 6.08 27.37 28.16
CA PHE A 338 4.63 27.52 28.22
C PHE A 338 4.24 28.61 29.20
N PHE A 339 3.13 29.30 28.92
CA PHE A 339 2.61 30.42 29.69
C PHE A 339 1.10 30.29 29.83
N ILE A 340 0.56 30.65 30.99
CA ILE A 340 -0.88 30.83 31.22
C ILE A 340 -1.12 32.32 31.42
N ASP A 341 -1.93 32.94 30.57
CA ASP A 341 -2.19 34.38 30.57
C ASP A 341 -0.91 35.24 30.58
N GLY A 342 0.11 34.78 29.85
CA GLY A 342 1.43 35.41 29.77
C GLY A 342 2.33 35.18 30.99
N VAL A 343 1.88 34.44 32.01
CA VAL A 343 2.71 34.05 33.16
C VAL A 343 3.39 32.71 32.87
N PRO A 344 4.73 32.61 32.96
CA PRO A 344 5.44 31.35 32.69
C PRO A 344 5.02 30.22 33.62
N ILE A 345 4.85 29.02 33.08
CA ILE A 345 4.72 27.79 33.87
C ILE A 345 6.12 27.38 34.32
N ALA A 346 6.39 27.50 35.62
CA ALA A 346 7.68 27.13 36.19
C ALA A 346 7.81 25.61 36.35
N GLY A 347 9.03 25.09 36.19
CA GLY A 347 9.34 23.67 36.42
C GLY A 347 10.00 22.99 35.22
N SER A 348 10.20 21.69 35.34
CA SER A 348 10.71 20.81 34.27
C SER A 348 9.91 19.51 34.28
N GLY A 349 9.77 18.86 33.13
CA GLY A 349 9.00 17.63 32.99
C GLY A 349 7.49 17.88 32.96
N LEU A 350 6.70 16.86 33.31
CA LEU A 350 5.25 16.86 33.19
C LEU A 350 4.58 17.75 34.25
N GLN A 351 3.78 18.73 33.81
CA GLN A 351 3.02 19.66 34.63
C GLN A 351 1.53 19.57 34.28
N PRO A 352 0.63 19.24 35.23
CA PRO A 352 -0.80 19.24 34.97
C PRO A 352 -1.36 20.67 34.89
N ILE A 353 -2.25 20.91 33.93
CA ILE A 353 -2.97 22.18 33.77
C ILE A 353 -4.38 22.04 34.34
N THR A 354 -4.54 22.53 35.57
CA THR A 354 -5.81 22.46 36.30
C THR A 354 -6.61 23.76 36.26
N ASP A 355 -5.96 24.90 35.99
CA ASP A 355 -6.64 26.18 35.84
C ASP A 355 -7.13 26.33 34.40
N ARG A 356 -8.44 26.19 34.21
CA ARG A 356 -9.12 26.16 32.90
C ARG A 356 -10.33 27.10 32.88
N GLY A 357 -10.19 28.24 33.57
CA GLY A 357 -11.22 29.26 33.71
C GLY A 357 -11.41 30.17 32.49
N GLY A 358 -11.10 29.70 31.27
CA GLY A 358 -10.97 30.55 30.08
C GLY A 358 -9.63 31.29 30.00
N ALA A 359 -8.63 30.83 30.76
CA ALA A 359 -7.27 31.31 30.65
C ALA A 359 -6.67 30.91 29.30
N LYS A 360 -5.63 31.61 28.87
CA LYS A 360 -4.98 31.36 27.58
C LYS A 360 -3.65 30.64 27.77
N LEU A 361 -3.51 29.44 27.22
CA LEU A 361 -2.24 28.70 27.16
C LEU A 361 -1.51 29.06 25.89
N THR A 362 -0.30 29.59 26.05
CA THR A 362 0.62 29.83 24.91
C THR A 362 1.93 29.12 25.16
N GLY A 363 2.66 28.77 24.10
CA GLY A 363 3.95 28.13 24.25
C GLY A 363 4.70 27.95 22.95
N ILE A 364 5.92 27.42 23.08
CA ILE A 364 6.77 26.99 21.98
C ILE A 364 6.96 25.48 22.11
N LEU A 365 6.49 24.73 21.12
CA LEU A 365 6.61 23.29 21.03
C LEU A 365 8.08 22.88 20.78
N GLN A 366 8.34 21.57 20.82
CA GLN A 366 9.71 21.05 20.75
C GLN A 366 10.36 21.27 19.38
N ASP A 367 9.58 21.34 18.31
CA ASP A 367 10.03 21.69 16.96
C ASP A 367 10.22 23.20 16.74
N GLY A 368 9.86 24.03 17.74
CA GLY A 368 9.95 25.49 17.69
C GLY A 368 8.68 26.18 17.19
N SER A 369 7.63 25.44 16.80
CA SER A 369 6.35 26.03 16.45
C SER A 369 5.65 26.60 17.68
N SER A 370 4.76 27.57 17.47
CA SER A 370 3.97 28.16 18.55
C SER A 370 2.64 27.43 18.72
N ILE A 371 2.19 27.31 19.97
CA ILE A 371 0.83 26.91 20.31
C ILE A 371 0.13 28.07 21.05
N ASP A 372 -1.14 28.26 20.77
CA ASP A 372 -2.00 29.30 21.32
C ASP A 372 -3.40 28.71 21.42
N VAL A 373 -3.83 28.35 22.64
CA VAL A 373 -5.13 27.71 22.89
C VAL A 373 -5.83 28.32 24.10
N ASP A 374 -7.15 28.43 24.01
CA ASP A 374 -7.99 28.80 25.14
C ASP A 374 -8.25 27.59 26.06
N LEU A 375 -8.23 27.81 27.37
CA LEU A 375 -8.43 26.75 28.36
C LEU A 375 -9.83 26.82 28.94
N PHE A 376 -10.83 26.24 28.25
CA PHE A 376 -12.17 26.06 28.82
C PHE A 376 -12.39 24.62 29.31
N ALA A 377 -12.88 24.48 30.56
CA ALA A 377 -13.03 23.19 31.25
C ALA A 377 -14.36 22.45 31.00
N THR A 378 -15.43 23.18 30.67
CA THR A 378 -16.74 22.58 30.32
C THR A 378 -17.20 23.10 28.98
N GLY A 379 -17.62 22.18 28.11
CA GLY A 379 -18.37 22.48 26.92
C GLY A 379 -19.66 23.08 27.41
N ILE A 380 -19.73 24.40 27.43
CA ILE A 380 -21.02 25.06 27.37
C ILE A 380 -21.74 24.40 26.18
N GLN A 381 -23.05 24.18 26.22
CA GLN A 381 -23.74 23.73 25.01
C GLN A 381 -23.65 24.85 23.98
N VAL A 382 -22.55 24.89 23.25
CA VAL A 382 -22.25 25.99 22.38
C VAL A 382 -22.71 25.63 20.99
N ASP A 383 -23.54 26.53 20.49
CA ASP A 383 -23.78 26.82 19.09
C ASP A 383 -22.57 26.40 18.24
N GLU A 384 -22.81 25.74 17.11
CA GLU A 384 -21.78 25.29 16.15
C GLU A 384 -20.83 26.41 15.72
N ARG A 385 -21.19 27.67 16.01
CA ARG A 385 -20.40 28.88 15.79
C ARG A 385 -19.39 29.22 16.89
N ASP A 386 -19.29 28.47 17.99
CA ASP A 386 -18.25 28.70 18.98
C ASP A 386 -16.91 28.12 18.54
N THR A 387 -15.96 29.03 18.36
CA THR A 387 -14.59 28.77 17.89
C THR A 387 -13.60 28.66 19.04
N ARG A 388 -14.08 28.54 20.30
CA ARG A 388 -13.20 28.44 21.47
C ARG A 388 -12.75 27.00 21.69
N ASP A 389 -11.52 26.89 22.18
CA ASP A 389 -10.92 25.61 22.55
C ASP A 389 -11.49 25.05 23.86
N PHE A 390 -11.51 23.73 23.97
CA PHE A 390 -12.15 23.00 25.04
C PHE A 390 -11.34 21.78 25.45
N PHE A 391 -11.09 21.63 26.75
CA PHE A 391 -10.40 20.49 27.33
C PHE A 391 -11.16 19.99 28.55
N SER A 392 -11.89 18.87 28.43
CA SER A 392 -12.47 18.17 29.59
C SER A 392 -11.65 17.01 30.11
N GLY A 393 -10.78 16.42 29.28
CA GLY A 393 -9.88 15.34 29.71
C GLY A 393 -8.66 15.84 30.49
N GLY A 394 -7.66 14.99 30.74
CA GLY A 394 -6.37 15.42 31.27
C GLY A 394 -5.70 16.39 30.31
N LEU A 395 -5.16 17.49 30.84
CA LEU A 395 -4.33 18.41 30.06
C LEU A 395 -3.03 18.57 30.82
N THR A 396 -1.93 18.29 30.14
CA THR A 396 -0.59 18.38 30.69
C THR A 396 0.32 19.10 29.72
N VAL A 397 1.39 19.69 30.25
CA VAL A 397 2.51 20.16 29.45
C VAL A 397 3.79 19.51 29.94
N THR A 398 4.67 19.14 29.02
CA THR A 398 6.01 18.63 29.32
C THR A 398 7.03 19.67 28.90
N ILE A 399 7.68 20.29 29.88
CA ILE A 399 8.71 21.31 29.65
C ILE A 399 10.07 20.61 29.50
N VAL A 400 10.63 20.68 28.30
CA VAL A 400 11.95 20.14 27.94
C VAL A 400 12.94 21.30 27.87
N PRO A 401 14.04 21.29 28.65
CA PRO A 401 15.06 22.33 28.56
C PRO A 401 15.64 22.41 27.15
N GLU A 402 15.82 23.62 26.62
CA GLU A 402 16.45 23.80 25.32
C GLU A 402 17.83 23.11 25.28
N PRO A 403 18.14 22.32 24.24
CA PRO A 403 19.43 21.63 24.11
C PRO A 403 20.62 22.60 24.21
N GLY A 404 20.43 23.82 23.70
CA GLY A 404 21.40 24.91 23.76
C GLY A 404 21.78 25.29 25.18
N SER A 405 20.85 25.24 26.13
CA SER A 405 21.11 25.58 27.54
C SER A 405 22.15 24.65 28.16
N LEU A 406 22.05 23.35 27.88
CA LEU A 406 23.00 22.35 28.38
C LEU A 406 24.36 22.45 27.69
N ALA A 407 24.37 22.68 26.37
CA ALA A 407 25.61 22.88 25.63
C ALA A 407 26.34 24.15 26.10
N LEU A 408 25.62 25.26 26.32
CA LEU A 408 26.18 26.49 26.88
C LEU A 408 26.69 26.29 28.31
N LEU A 409 25.97 25.56 29.16
CA LEU A 409 26.44 25.20 30.50
C LEU A 409 27.72 24.36 30.45
N GLY A 410 27.78 23.38 29.55
CA GLY A 410 28.97 22.55 29.34
C GLY A 410 30.17 23.37 28.85
N LEU A 411 29.97 24.23 27.86
CA LEU A 411 31.01 25.13 27.34
C LEU A 411 31.47 26.16 28.39
N SER A 412 30.54 26.69 29.20
CA SER A 412 30.85 27.59 30.31
C SER A 412 31.71 26.90 31.38
N GLY A 413 31.37 25.65 31.71
CA GLY A 413 32.15 24.81 32.62
C GLY A 413 33.56 24.53 32.11
N LEU A 414 33.71 24.22 30.81
CA LEU A 414 35.00 24.04 30.15
C LEU A 414 35.83 25.32 30.16
N ALA A 415 35.22 26.47 29.85
CA ALA A 415 35.90 27.77 29.88
C ALA A 415 36.42 28.11 31.29
N LEU A 416 35.63 27.88 32.34
CA LEU A 416 36.09 28.05 33.73
C LEU A 416 37.23 27.10 34.10
N ALA A 417 37.17 25.84 33.64
CA ALA A 417 38.24 24.87 33.88
C ALA A 417 39.57 25.27 33.23
N VAL A 418 39.52 25.90 32.05
CA VAL A 418 40.71 26.43 31.36
C VAL A 418 41.27 27.65 32.08
N VAL A 419 40.43 28.56 32.57
CA VAL A 419 40.88 29.76 33.30
C VAL A 419 41.53 29.38 34.63
N ARG A 420 41.05 28.35 35.33
CA ARG A 420 41.61 27.92 36.62
C ARG A 420 42.96 27.19 36.51
N ARG A 421 43.39 26.82 35.30
CA ARG A 421 44.71 26.20 35.03
C ARG A 421 45.79 27.21 34.62
N ARG A 422 45.43 28.48 34.44
CA ARG A 422 46.38 29.59 34.33
C ARG A 422 46.52 30.27 35.68
#